data_AF-A0A0J6L364-F1
#
_entry.id   AF-A0A0J6L364-F1
#
_cell.length_a   1.000
_cell.length_b   1.000
_cell.length_c   1.000
_cell.angle_alpha   90.00
_cell.angle_beta   90.00
_cell.angle_gamma   90.00
#
_symmetry.space_group_name_H-M   'P 1'
#
loop_
_entity.id
_entity.type
_entity.pdbx_description
1 polymer ?
#
loop_
_entity_poly.entity_id
_entity_poly.type
_entity_poly.pdbx_seq_one_letter_code
_entity_poly.pdbx_strand_id
1 'polypeptide(L)'
;MNTIEQKEYGIALDAVREKITIPKGYELKKVKSVKQNKEEVFVFRFEKITGNNNGLGGEHYSFTVSRKNHKLLGVTWMDQIFSIKGELPTQKRTEEIAHLFLEKVEPGLFHCLENLWIRPHDESVIINGKQMIMTGMKYKCYLTDKDSYAWVIVGSNDKVITFEQGIKWENGRLTEKWLHDSWF
;
A
#
# COMPACT_ATOMS: atom_id res chain seq x y z
N MET A 1 -17.12 -0.92 -18.35
CA MET A 1 -15.86 -0.47 -17.70
C MET A 1 -14.87 -0.17 -18.81
N ASN A 2 -14.36 1.06 -18.89
CA ASN A 2 -13.33 1.39 -19.89
C ASN A 2 -12.04 0.65 -19.54
N THR A 3 -11.64 -0.26 -20.40
CA THR A 3 -10.32 -0.90 -20.34
C THR A 3 -9.29 0.16 -20.71
N ILE A 4 -8.38 0.46 -19.79
CA ILE A 4 -7.28 1.40 -20.04
C ILE A 4 -6.27 0.67 -20.92
N GLU A 5 -5.85 1.30 -22.02
CA GLU A 5 -4.83 0.72 -22.88
C GLU A 5 -3.51 0.59 -22.12
N GLN A 6 -2.79 -0.51 -22.32
CA GLN A 6 -1.50 -0.76 -21.66
C GLN A 6 -0.49 0.37 -21.88
N LYS A 7 -0.57 1.04 -23.03
CA LYS A 7 0.26 2.19 -23.36
C LYS A 7 0.06 3.37 -22.39
N GLU A 8 -1.14 3.54 -21.83
CA GLU A 8 -1.44 4.65 -20.93
C GLU A 8 -0.86 4.46 -19.52
N TYR A 9 -0.85 3.23 -19.00
CA TYR A 9 -0.36 2.95 -17.65
C TYR A 9 1.06 2.37 -17.62
N GLY A 10 1.62 1.94 -18.75
CA GLY A 10 2.90 1.23 -18.83
C GLY A 10 4.07 2.02 -18.21
N ILE A 11 4.18 3.32 -18.53
CA ILE A 11 5.23 4.18 -17.98
C ILE A 11 5.10 4.30 -16.45
N ALA A 12 3.87 4.45 -15.94
CA ALA A 12 3.62 4.52 -14.50
C ALA A 12 3.93 3.19 -13.79
N LEU A 13 3.62 2.06 -14.44
CA LEU A 13 3.95 0.72 -13.95
C LEU A 13 5.46 0.51 -13.85
N ASP A 14 6.20 0.87 -14.89
CA ASP A 14 7.66 0.70 -14.95
C ASP A 14 8.37 1.59 -13.92
N ALA A 15 7.98 2.87 -13.82
CA ALA A 15 8.51 3.81 -12.83
C ALA A 15 8.33 3.31 -11.38
N VAL A 16 7.24 2.59 -11.10
CA VAL A 16 6.99 2.02 -9.77
C VAL A 16 7.76 0.72 -9.55
N ARG A 17 7.95 -0.12 -10.58
CA ARG A 17 8.73 -1.36 -10.49
C ARG A 17 10.21 -1.13 -10.17
N GLU A 18 10.76 0.04 -10.48
CA GLU A 18 12.10 0.44 -10.05
C GLU A 18 12.17 0.65 -8.52
N LYS A 19 11.04 1.03 -7.90
CA LYS A 19 10.96 1.43 -6.49
C LYS A 19 10.45 0.31 -5.58
N ILE A 20 9.50 -0.49 -6.04
CA ILE A 20 8.92 -1.59 -5.26
C ILE A 20 9.04 -2.93 -5.98
N THR A 21 9.12 -4.01 -5.20
CA THR A 21 9.17 -5.37 -5.73
C THR A 21 7.79 -5.99 -5.64
N ILE A 22 7.24 -6.40 -6.77
CA ILE A 22 6.02 -7.20 -6.80
C ILE A 22 6.32 -8.58 -6.21
N PRO A 23 5.53 -9.08 -5.24
CA PRO A 23 5.76 -10.40 -4.65
C PRO A 23 5.75 -11.51 -5.71
N LYS A 24 6.60 -12.52 -5.51
CA LYS A 24 6.60 -13.71 -6.38
C LYS A 24 5.24 -14.40 -6.34
N GLY A 25 4.80 -14.91 -7.48
CA GLY A 25 3.52 -15.61 -7.59
C GLY A 25 2.31 -14.68 -7.79
N TYR A 26 2.53 -13.38 -7.95
CA TYR A 26 1.49 -12.40 -8.27
C TYR A 26 1.64 -11.87 -9.70
N GLU A 27 0.52 -11.72 -10.40
CA GLU A 27 0.46 -11.18 -11.76
C GLU A 27 -0.54 -10.04 -11.88
N LEU A 28 -0.31 -9.12 -12.82
CA LEU A 28 -1.18 -7.96 -13.03
C LEU A 28 -2.54 -8.44 -13.54
N LYS A 29 -3.60 -8.20 -12.77
CA LYS A 29 -4.96 -8.60 -13.11
C LYS A 29 -5.80 -7.45 -13.65
N LYS A 30 -5.67 -6.27 -13.03
CA LYS A 30 -6.56 -5.14 -13.33
C LYS A 30 -5.85 -3.82 -13.10
N VAL A 31 -6.14 -2.86 -13.96
CA VAL A 31 -5.76 -1.45 -13.81
C VAL A 31 -7.03 -0.61 -13.89
N LYS A 32 -7.19 0.35 -12.99
CA LYS A 32 -8.24 1.37 -13.05
C LYS A 32 -7.63 2.76 -13.01
N SER A 33 -8.31 3.71 -13.65
CA SER A 33 -8.06 5.14 -13.54
C SER A 33 -9.20 5.71 -12.72
N VAL A 34 -8.88 6.29 -11.58
CA VAL A 34 -9.85 6.87 -10.66
C VAL A 34 -9.35 8.23 -10.21
N LYS A 35 -10.18 8.97 -9.49
CA LYS A 35 -9.77 10.19 -8.83
C LYS A 35 -9.57 9.94 -7.34
N GLN A 36 -8.52 10.54 -6.80
CA GLN A 36 -8.16 10.51 -5.39
C GLN A 36 -7.78 11.93 -4.99
N ASN A 37 -8.46 12.49 -3.99
CA ASN A 37 -8.30 13.92 -3.66
C ASN A 37 -8.44 14.84 -4.90
N LYS A 38 -9.35 14.52 -5.82
CA LYS A 38 -9.56 15.21 -7.11
C LYS A 38 -8.41 15.05 -8.14
N GLU A 39 -7.31 14.39 -7.79
CA GLU A 39 -6.20 14.08 -8.68
C GLU A 39 -6.41 12.73 -9.38
N GLU A 40 -6.00 12.62 -10.64
CA GLU A 40 -6.13 11.35 -11.35
C GLU A 40 -5.01 10.39 -11.00
N VAL A 41 -5.39 9.15 -10.69
CA VAL A 41 -4.47 8.09 -10.25
C VAL A 41 -4.75 6.79 -11.01
N PHE A 42 -3.71 5.99 -11.19
CA PHE A 42 -3.82 4.59 -11.58
C PHE A 42 -3.83 3.72 -10.33
N VAL A 43 -4.75 2.77 -10.26
CA VAL A 43 -4.78 1.71 -9.24
C VAL A 43 -4.51 0.39 -9.93
N PHE A 44 -3.45 -0.28 -9.51
CA PHE A 44 -3.03 -1.56 -10.01
C PHE A 44 -3.43 -2.66 -9.03
N ARG A 45 -3.95 -3.77 -9.56
CA ARG A 45 -4.30 -4.98 -8.81
C ARG A 45 -3.53 -6.14 -9.39
N PHE A 46 -2.74 -6.77 -8.55
CA PHE A 46 -2.09 -8.03 -8.80
C PHE A 46 -2.75 -9.08 -7.94
N GLU A 47 -2.94 -10.27 -8.49
CA GLU A 47 -3.54 -11.41 -7.80
C GLU A 47 -2.64 -12.64 -7.92
N LYS A 48 -2.86 -13.66 -7.10
CA LYS A 48 -2.05 -14.88 -7.15
C LYS A 48 -2.29 -15.60 -8.47
N ILE A 49 -1.22 -16.03 -9.13
CA ILE A 49 -1.25 -16.82 -10.38
C ILE A 49 -2.05 -18.12 -10.17
N THR A 50 -2.04 -18.66 -8.95
CA THR A 50 -2.77 -19.90 -8.60
C THR A 50 -4.29 -19.72 -8.61
N GLY A 51 -4.80 -18.49 -8.57
CA GLY A 51 -6.24 -18.22 -8.42
C GLY A 51 -6.76 -18.31 -6.97
N ASN A 52 -5.96 -18.83 -6.04
CA ASN A 52 -6.40 -19.10 -4.68
C ASN A 52 -6.66 -17.81 -3.90
N ASN A 53 -7.83 -17.73 -3.26
CA ASN A 53 -8.26 -16.60 -2.45
C ASN A 53 -8.22 -15.25 -3.19
N ASN A 54 -8.24 -15.22 -4.53
CA ASN A 54 -8.28 -13.99 -5.30
C ASN A 54 -9.65 -13.30 -5.19
N GLY A 55 -9.78 -12.12 -5.82
CA GLY A 55 -11.03 -11.36 -5.84
C GLY A 55 -11.20 -10.41 -4.65
N LEU A 56 -12.39 -9.85 -4.50
CA LEU A 56 -12.69 -8.83 -3.49
C LEU A 56 -12.63 -9.42 -2.08
N GLY A 57 -11.97 -8.73 -1.17
CA GLY A 57 -11.66 -9.14 0.19
C GLY A 57 -10.51 -10.15 0.26
N GLY A 58 -10.09 -10.71 -0.87
CA GLY A 58 -9.11 -11.78 -0.96
C GLY A 58 -7.66 -11.31 -1.00
N GLU A 59 -6.76 -12.27 -1.24
CA GLU A 59 -5.33 -12.05 -1.34
C GLU A 59 -4.97 -11.27 -2.61
N HIS A 60 -4.17 -10.22 -2.44
CA HIS A 60 -3.78 -9.36 -3.53
C HIS A 60 -2.54 -8.51 -3.19
N TYR A 61 -1.89 -8.02 -4.23
CA TYR A 61 -0.92 -6.95 -4.13
C TYR A 61 -1.42 -5.77 -4.96
N SER A 62 -1.60 -4.61 -4.35
CA SER A 62 -2.14 -3.43 -5.02
C SER A 62 -1.29 -2.22 -4.75
N PHE A 63 -1.22 -1.32 -5.72
CA PHE A 63 -0.59 -0.02 -5.52
C PHE A 63 -1.29 1.07 -6.33
N THR A 64 -1.18 2.31 -5.83
CA THR A 64 -1.77 3.51 -6.41
C THR A 64 -0.68 4.49 -6.81
N VAL A 65 -0.80 5.05 -8.01
CA VAL A 65 0.21 5.92 -8.63
C VAL A 65 -0.44 7.17 -9.19
N SER A 66 0.14 8.34 -8.95
CA SER A 66 -0.30 9.57 -9.61
C SER A 66 -0.09 9.47 -11.13
N ARG A 67 -1.13 9.81 -11.91
CA ARG A 67 -1.01 9.89 -13.38
C ARG A 67 -0.15 11.07 -13.84
N LYS A 68 -0.03 12.11 -13.02
CA LYS A 68 0.67 13.34 -13.37
C LYS A 68 2.18 13.20 -13.31
N ASN A 69 2.70 12.52 -12.28
CA ASN A 69 4.14 12.49 -11.98
C ASN A 69 4.66 11.10 -11.59
N HIS A 70 3.85 10.06 -11.74
CA HIS A 70 4.20 8.68 -11.41
C HIS A 70 4.64 8.45 -9.95
N LYS A 71 4.25 9.35 -9.04
CA LYS A 71 4.51 9.21 -7.61
C LYS A 71 3.68 8.06 -7.05
N LEU A 72 4.33 7.17 -6.28
CA LEU A 72 3.67 6.10 -5.54
C LEU A 72 2.92 6.70 -4.34
N LEU A 73 1.60 6.56 -4.31
CA LEU A 73 0.74 7.12 -3.26
C LEU A 73 0.34 6.08 -2.22
N GLY A 74 0.36 4.80 -2.59
CA GLY A 74 0.26 3.72 -1.63
C GLY A 74 0.47 2.35 -2.25
N VAL A 75 0.73 1.38 -1.38
CA VAL A 75 0.84 -0.04 -1.70
C VAL A 75 0.20 -0.85 -0.59
N THR A 76 -0.43 -1.97 -0.91
CA THR A 76 -0.86 -2.98 0.05
C THR A 76 -0.55 -4.38 -0.46
N TRP A 77 -0.21 -5.28 0.46
CA TRP A 77 -0.05 -6.70 0.22
C TRP A 77 -0.92 -7.47 1.21
N MET A 78 -2.12 -7.85 0.77
CA MET A 78 -3.01 -8.72 1.53
C MET A 78 -2.67 -10.18 1.22
N ASP A 79 -2.07 -10.87 2.18
CA ASP A 79 -1.67 -12.28 2.05
C ASP A 79 -1.62 -12.96 3.42
N GLN A 80 -2.10 -14.20 3.48
CA GLN A 80 -2.14 -15.02 4.68
C GLN A 80 -0.77 -15.24 5.34
N ILE A 81 0.35 -15.02 4.63
CA ILE A 81 1.71 -15.08 5.22
C ILE A 81 1.89 -14.09 6.39
N PHE A 82 1.06 -13.04 6.46
CA PHE A 82 1.08 -12.02 7.51
C PHE A 82 0.09 -12.30 8.65
N SER A 83 -0.54 -13.47 8.66
CA SER A 83 -1.30 -13.92 9.82
C SER A 83 -0.39 -14.04 11.05
N ILE A 84 -0.98 -13.92 12.24
CA ILE A 84 -0.38 -13.79 13.59
C ILE A 84 0.69 -14.86 13.96
N LYS A 85 0.98 -15.82 13.08
CA LYS A 85 1.98 -16.87 13.29
C LYS A 85 3.44 -16.37 13.33
N GLY A 86 3.72 -15.13 12.94
CA GLY A 86 5.07 -14.54 12.94
C GLY A 86 5.27 -13.49 14.02
N GLU A 87 6.50 -13.38 14.54
CA GLU A 87 6.88 -12.27 15.42
C GLU A 87 6.84 -10.94 14.64
N LEU A 88 6.25 -9.91 15.25
CA LEU A 88 6.26 -8.56 14.70
C LEU A 88 7.63 -7.91 14.92
N PRO A 89 8.08 -7.04 14.00
CA PRO A 89 9.29 -6.26 14.21
C PRO A 89 9.12 -5.35 15.43
N THR A 90 10.24 -5.08 16.12
CA THR A 90 10.26 -4.07 17.19
C THR A 90 9.96 -2.68 16.64
N GLN A 91 9.63 -1.72 17.51
CA GLN A 91 9.41 -0.33 17.08
C GLN A 91 10.62 0.24 16.34
N LYS A 92 11.83 0.06 16.89
CA LYS A 92 13.08 0.49 16.25
C LYS A 92 13.28 -0.17 14.89
N ARG A 93 13.06 -1.49 14.79
CA ARG A 93 13.21 -2.21 13.53
C ARG A 93 12.20 -1.73 12.48
N THR A 94 10.99 -1.41 12.91
CA THR A 94 9.92 -0.88 12.06
C THR A 94 10.29 0.48 11.50
N GLU A 95 10.84 1.36 12.34
CA GLU A 95 11.33 2.69 11.91
C GLU A 95 12.47 2.57 10.90
N GLU A 96 13.46 1.69 11.13
CA GLU A 96 14.55 1.43 10.17
C GLU A 96 14.01 0.98 8.81
N ILE A 97 13.05 0.06 8.80
CA ILE A 97 12.43 -0.43 7.56
C ILE A 97 11.60 0.67 6.88
N ALA A 98 10.85 1.45 7.67
CA ALA A 98 10.08 2.58 7.15
C ALA A 98 10.99 3.62 6.50
N HIS A 99 12.11 3.96 7.14
CA HIS A 99 13.12 4.87 6.59
C HIS A 99 13.68 4.36 5.26
N LEU A 100 14.18 3.12 5.21
CA LEU A 100 14.74 2.53 3.99
C LEU A 100 13.71 2.46 2.86
N PHE A 101 12.47 2.10 3.19
CA PHE A 101 11.38 2.06 2.21
C PHE A 101 11.04 3.46 1.69
N LEU A 102 10.91 4.45 2.57
CA LEU A 102 10.52 5.81 2.22
C LEU A 102 11.60 6.50 1.37
N GLU A 103 12.88 6.36 1.73
CA GLU A 103 13.99 6.89 0.92
C GLU A 103 14.04 6.27 -0.47
N LYS A 104 13.63 5.01 -0.62
CA LYS A 104 13.55 4.36 -1.94
C LYS A 104 12.39 4.89 -2.79
N VAL A 105 11.21 5.10 -2.21
CA VAL A 105 10.01 5.47 -2.97
C VAL A 105 9.94 6.97 -3.26
N GLU A 106 10.39 7.79 -2.31
CA GLU A 106 10.42 9.25 -2.36
C GLU A 106 11.58 9.78 -1.50
N PRO A 107 12.79 9.92 -2.08
CA PRO A 107 13.97 10.40 -1.37
C PRO A 107 13.71 11.71 -0.61
N GLY A 108 14.15 11.76 0.64
CA GLY A 108 13.96 12.92 1.52
C GLY A 108 12.60 13.01 2.21
N LEU A 109 11.60 12.20 1.82
CA LEU A 109 10.29 12.21 2.48
C LEU A 109 10.41 11.88 3.97
N PHE A 110 11.26 10.91 4.34
CA PHE A 110 11.41 10.49 5.73
C PHE A 110 11.87 11.63 6.64
N HIS A 111 12.77 12.48 6.16
CA HIS A 111 13.30 13.61 6.91
C HIS A 111 12.28 14.73 7.18
N CYS A 112 11.22 14.81 6.38
CA CYS A 112 10.14 15.77 6.58
C CYS A 112 9.00 15.23 7.45
N LEU A 113 9.04 13.96 7.86
CA LEU A 113 7.98 13.32 8.62
C LEU A 113 8.21 13.44 10.13
N GLU A 114 7.18 13.90 10.84
CA GLU A 114 7.08 13.78 12.28
C GLU A 114 6.48 12.42 12.65
N ASN A 115 7.21 11.60 13.39
CA ASN A 115 6.66 10.36 13.92
C ASN A 115 5.59 10.68 14.98
N LEU A 116 4.41 10.09 14.83
CA LEU A 116 3.35 10.19 15.84
C LEU A 116 3.36 9.01 16.79
N TRP A 117 3.49 7.79 16.24
CA TRP A 117 3.58 6.56 17.03
C TRP A 117 3.98 5.35 16.18
N ILE A 118 4.43 4.30 16.87
CA ILE A 118 4.73 2.99 16.30
C ILE A 118 4.00 1.91 17.11
N ARG A 119 2.97 1.27 16.53
CA ARG A 119 2.10 0.31 17.25
C ARG A 119 1.56 -0.79 16.34
N PRO A 120 1.18 -1.97 16.88
CA PRO A 120 0.48 -3.00 16.10
C PRO A 120 -0.80 -2.46 15.45
N HIS A 121 -1.07 -2.93 14.24
CA HIS A 121 -2.24 -2.58 13.44
C HIS A 121 -2.73 -3.83 12.71
N ASP A 122 -4.02 -4.08 12.80
CA ASP A 122 -4.67 -5.22 12.17
C ASP A 122 -5.32 -4.82 10.84
N GLU A 123 -5.18 -5.71 9.86
CA GLU A 123 -5.93 -5.73 8.61
C GLU A 123 -6.64 -7.08 8.50
N SER A 124 -7.59 -7.21 7.58
CA SER A 124 -8.29 -8.48 7.36
C SER A 124 -8.34 -8.89 5.90
N VAL A 125 -8.16 -10.19 5.66
CA VAL A 125 -8.22 -10.82 4.34
C VAL A 125 -9.13 -12.05 4.40
N ILE A 126 -9.86 -12.33 3.32
CA ILE A 126 -10.73 -13.49 3.18
C ILE A 126 -9.92 -14.65 2.61
N ILE A 127 -9.80 -15.73 3.38
CA ILE A 127 -9.13 -16.97 3.00
C ILE A 127 -10.15 -18.10 3.05
N ASN A 128 -10.37 -18.78 1.93
CA ASN A 128 -11.37 -19.86 1.80
C ASN A 128 -12.76 -19.45 2.34
N GLY A 129 -13.18 -18.21 2.06
CA GLY A 129 -14.47 -17.66 2.50
C GLY A 129 -14.53 -17.24 3.98
N LYS A 130 -13.42 -17.30 4.74
CA LYS A 130 -13.36 -16.89 6.14
C LYS A 130 -12.44 -15.69 6.33
N GLN A 131 -12.85 -14.77 7.20
CA GLN A 131 -12.02 -13.63 7.58
C GLN A 131 -10.82 -14.12 8.41
N MET A 132 -9.64 -13.67 8.03
CA MET A 132 -8.37 -13.88 8.71
C MET A 132 -7.75 -12.53 9.04
N ILE A 133 -7.24 -12.39 10.27
CA ILE A 133 -6.53 -11.19 10.71
C ILE A 133 -5.06 -11.29 10.30
N MET A 134 -4.57 -10.22 9.71
CA MET A 134 -3.16 -9.94 9.47
C MET A 134 -2.73 -8.82 10.40
N THR A 135 -1.56 -8.94 11.01
CA THR A 135 -1.04 -7.91 11.92
C THR A 135 0.31 -7.42 11.44
N GLY A 136 0.51 -6.11 11.49
CA GLY A 136 1.81 -5.48 11.28
C GLY A 136 2.08 -4.37 12.29
N MET A 137 3.34 -3.94 12.39
CA MET A 137 3.74 -2.78 13.17
C MET A 137 3.63 -1.52 12.29
N LYS A 138 2.77 -0.59 12.67
CA LYS A 138 2.50 0.63 11.92
C LYS A 138 3.31 1.80 12.44
N TYR A 139 4.15 2.36 11.58
CA TYR A 139 4.86 3.63 11.72
C TYR A 139 3.98 4.74 11.15
N LYS A 140 3.28 5.49 12.00
CA LYS A 140 2.38 6.58 11.57
C LYS A 140 3.07 7.93 11.74
N CYS A 141 3.00 8.74 10.69
CA CYS A 141 3.63 10.04 10.64
C CYS A 141 2.70 11.15 10.15
N TYR A 142 3.13 12.38 10.43
CA TYR A 142 2.55 13.60 9.93
C TYR A 142 3.59 14.40 9.13
N LEU A 143 3.13 15.08 8.08
CA LEU A 143 3.91 15.93 7.21
C LEU A 143 3.34 17.34 7.31
N THR A 144 3.98 18.17 8.13
CA THR A 144 3.50 19.51 8.52
C THR A 144 3.31 20.44 7.32
N ASP A 145 4.30 20.51 6.42
CA ASP A 145 4.26 21.41 5.26
C ASP A 145 3.09 21.16 4.32
N LYS A 146 2.61 19.90 4.26
CA LYS A 146 1.51 19.50 3.38
C LYS A 146 0.22 19.26 4.15
N ASP A 147 0.21 19.43 5.47
CA ASP A 147 -0.90 19.08 6.36
C ASP A 147 -1.46 17.70 5.99
N SER A 148 -0.61 16.68 6.02
CA SER A 148 -0.99 15.35 5.57
C SER A 148 -0.32 14.24 6.35
N TYR A 149 -0.94 13.07 6.37
CA TYR A 149 -0.42 11.90 7.03
C TYR A 149 0.27 10.97 6.04
N ALA A 150 1.20 10.19 6.55
CA ALA A 150 1.75 9.02 5.88
C ALA A 150 1.90 7.89 6.89
N TRP A 151 1.92 6.65 6.42
CA TRP A 151 2.29 5.52 7.27
C TRP A 151 2.89 4.39 6.48
N VAL A 152 3.73 3.61 7.16
CA VAL A 152 4.24 2.32 6.70
C VAL A 152 3.82 1.27 7.74
N ILE A 153 3.30 0.13 7.28
CA ILE A 153 2.97 -1.03 8.10
C ILE A 153 3.92 -2.15 7.72
N VAL A 154 4.67 -2.66 8.70
CA VAL A 154 5.67 -3.71 8.53
C VAL A 154 5.20 -4.98 9.21
N GLY A 155 5.10 -6.06 8.46
CA GLY A 155 4.68 -7.38 8.92
C GLY A 155 5.83 -8.27 9.33
N SER A 156 5.51 -9.56 9.47
CA SER A 156 6.49 -10.61 9.67
C SER A 156 7.56 -10.62 8.56
N ASN A 157 8.76 -11.09 8.89
CA ASN A 157 9.91 -11.16 7.98
C ASN A 157 10.30 -9.81 7.35
N ASP A 158 10.12 -8.71 8.10
CA ASP A 158 10.50 -7.35 7.72
C ASP A 158 9.89 -6.87 6.39
N LYS A 159 8.68 -7.35 6.06
CA LYS A 159 7.99 -6.99 4.80
C LYS A 159 7.05 -5.81 5.02
N VAL A 160 7.13 -4.82 4.13
CA VAL A 160 6.11 -3.76 4.07
C VAL A 160 4.80 -4.38 3.57
N ILE A 161 3.80 -4.39 4.46
CA ILE A 161 2.43 -4.82 4.14
C ILE A 161 1.70 -3.67 3.47
N THR A 162 1.79 -2.47 4.04
CA THR A 162 1.02 -1.32 3.58
C THR A 162 1.83 -0.05 3.67
N PHE A 163 1.72 0.80 2.66
CA PHE A 163 2.17 2.19 2.72
C PHE A 163 1.11 3.09 2.13
N GLU A 164 0.90 4.25 2.73
CA GLU A 164 0.04 5.30 2.20
C GLU A 164 0.64 6.67 2.52
N GLN A 165 0.50 7.62 1.61
CA GLN A 165 0.89 9.02 1.82
C GLN A 165 -0.10 9.99 1.17
N GLY A 166 -0.01 11.28 1.53
CA GLY A 166 -1.00 12.28 1.11
C GLY A 166 -2.33 12.15 1.85
N ILE A 167 -2.27 11.57 3.05
CA ILE A 167 -3.29 11.43 4.08
C ILE A 167 -4.02 12.73 4.43
N LYS A 168 -5.23 13.07 3.93
CA LYS A 168 -6.00 14.21 4.47
C LYS A 168 -6.95 13.77 5.58
N TRP A 169 -6.95 14.50 6.69
CA TRP A 169 -7.72 14.16 7.89
C TRP A 169 -8.32 15.41 8.53
N GLU A 170 -9.65 15.45 8.61
CA GLU A 170 -10.42 16.51 9.25
C GLU A 170 -11.65 15.87 9.90
N ASN A 171 -11.67 15.77 11.24
CA ASN A 171 -12.71 15.05 12.00
C ASN A 171 -12.97 13.60 11.53
N GLY A 172 -12.00 13.01 10.83
CA GLY A 172 -12.11 11.72 10.16
C GLY A 172 -11.18 11.69 8.94
N ARG A 173 -11.00 10.50 8.36
CA ARG A 173 -10.23 10.36 7.11
C ARG A 173 -11.04 10.99 5.97
N LEU A 174 -10.51 12.03 5.34
CA LEU A 174 -11.11 12.66 4.16
C LEU A 174 -10.72 11.93 2.87
N THR A 175 -9.48 11.42 2.82
CA THR A 175 -8.99 10.65 1.69
C THR A 175 -9.73 9.33 1.54
N GLU A 176 -10.05 8.96 0.31
CA GLU A 176 -10.67 7.67 0.06
C GLU A 176 -9.74 6.51 0.49
N LYS A 177 -10.33 5.42 0.97
CA LYS A 177 -9.61 4.17 1.27
C LYS A 177 -9.28 3.48 -0.05
N TRP A 178 -8.09 3.72 -0.55
CA TRP A 178 -7.71 3.57 -1.96
C TRP A 178 -7.13 2.20 -2.36
N LEU A 179 -6.70 1.42 -1.37
CA LEU A 179 -6.14 0.08 -1.57
C LEU A 179 -7.14 -1.02 -1.18
N HIS A 180 -8.39 -0.63 -0.87
CA HIS A 180 -9.46 -1.55 -0.54
C HIS A 180 -10.32 -1.85 -1.76
N ASP A 181 -11.02 -2.97 -1.71
CA ASP A 181 -11.81 -3.53 -2.81
C ASP A 181 -12.99 -2.66 -3.26
N SER A 182 -13.32 -1.59 -2.54
CA SER A 182 -14.37 -0.62 -2.92
C SER A 182 -14.16 0.00 -4.30
N TRP A 183 -12.93 -0.06 -4.82
CA TRP A 183 -12.59 0.43 -6.15
C TRP A 183 -12.72 -0.60 -7.25
N PHE A 184 -12.90 -1.89 -6.96
CA PHE A 184 -12.76 -2.97 -7.95
C PHE A 184 -14.06 -3.59 -8.43
#